data_AF-A0A1F2X2E2-F1
#
_entry.id   AF-A0A1F2X2E2-F1
#
_cell.length_a   1.000
_cell.length_b   1.000
_cell.length_c   1.000
_cell.angle_alpha   90.00
_cell.angle_beta   90.00
_cell.angle_gamma   90.00
#
_symmetry.space_group_name_H-M   'P 1'
#
loop_
_entity.id
_entity.type
_entity.pdbx_description
1 polymer ?
#
loop_
_entity_poly.entity_id
_entity_poly.type
_entity_poly.pdbx_seq_one_letter_code
_entity_poly.pdbx_strand_id
1 'polypeptide(L)'
;MAAGIVAGLGVAALLLVLGAGLGGDADARSNAAPVTVWVLAWLLVPFLGAIFGNLWSALNPWATLGRGMGWLGEPGPGPWGVLPAAAAFIAFTWLELVYPESADPRTLGLAALVYTGYLLLWSWREGTDRAMVSADFLTVYQRLLSGIAPL
;
A
#
# COMPACT_ATOMS: atom_id res chain seq x y z
N MET A 1 -6.32 13.00 17.72
CA MET A 1 -5.07 13.70 17.37
C MET A 1 -4.00 12.74 16.87
N ALA A 2 -3.60 11.71 17.64
CA ALA A 2 -2.56 10.74 17.23
C ALA A 2 -2.89 9.96 15.93
N ALA A 3 -4.13 9.47 15.78
CA ALA A 3 -4.53 8.70 14.58
C ALA A 3 -4.40 9.49 13.26
N GLY A 4 -4.72 10.80 13.30
CA GLY A 4 -4.59 11.67 12.12
C GLY A 4 -3.12 11.92 11.72
N ILE A 5 -2.22 11.96 12.71
CA ILE A 5 -0.77 12.10 12.45
C ILE A 5 -0.25 10.85 11.74
N VAL A 6 -0.61 9.66 12.24
CA VAL A 6 -0.18 8.38 11.63
C VAL A 6 -0.73 8.23 10.21
N ALA A 7 -2.00 8.55 9.99
CA ALA A 7 -2.60 8.54 8.66
C ALA A 7 -1.88 9.50 7.70
N GLY A 8 -1.50 10.70 8.20
CA GLY A 8 -0.71 11.67 7.46
C GLY A 8 0.68 11.16 7.08
N LEU A 9 1.34 10.38 7.94
CA LEU A 9 2.64 9.76 7.62
C LEU A 9 2.52 8.76 6.46
N GLY A 10 1.44 7.99 6.42
CA GLY A 10 1.13 7.10 5.30
C GLY A 10 1.03 7.84 3.97
N VAL A 11 0.22 8.90 3.95
CA VAL A 11 0.05 9.74 2.75
C VAL A 11 1.36 10.44 2.38
N ALA A 12 2.13 10.94 3.35
CA ALA A 12 3.43 11.55 3.11
C ALA A 12 4.42 10.55 2.51
N ALA A 13 4.44 9.30 2.98
CA ALA A 13 5.26 8.24 2.40
C ALA A 13 4.87 7.93 0.95
N LEU A 14 3.56 7.88 0.65
CA LEU A 14 3.09 7.72 -0.73
C LEU A 14 3.54 8.88 -1.62
N LEU A 15 3.38 10.13 -1.16
CA LEU A 15 3.81 11.31 -1.90
C LEU A 15 5.33 11.35 -2.08
N LEU A 16 6.11 10.88 -1.10
CA LEU A 16 7.55 10.73 -1.20
C LEU A 16 7.92 9.76 -2.31
N VAL A 17 7.28 8.58 -2.37
CA VAL A 17 7.52 7.58 -3.43
C VAL A 17 7.18 8.15 -4.81
N LEU A 18 6.03 8.82 -4.94
CA LEU A 18 5.62 9.41 -6.21
C LEU A 18 6.56 10.55 -6.64
N GLY A 19 6.90 11.46 -5.73
CA GLY A 19 7.78 12.58 -6.01
C GLY A 19 9.21 12.14 -6.34
N ALA A 20 9.77 11.25 -5.53
CA ALA A 20 11.11 10.72 -5.73
C ALA A 20 11.17 9.82 -6.98
N GLY A 21 10.17 8.97 -7.22
CA GLY A 21 10.16 8.06 -8.37
C GLY A 21 9.92 8.76 -9.70
N LEU A 22 8.99 9.72 -9.77
CA LEU A 22 8.60 10.36 -11.04
C LEU A 22 9.40 11.61 -11.39
N GLY A 23 10.04 12.26 -10.41
CA GLY A 23 10.79 13.50 -10.61
C GLY A 23 12.11 13.60 -9.85
N GLY A 24 12.52 12.57 -9.11
CA GLY A 24 13.79 12.52 -8.40
C GLY A 24 14.96 11.99 -9.25
N ASP A 25 16.07 11.71 -8.58
CA ASP A 25 17.29 11.17 -9.20
C ASP A 25 17.03 9.77 -9.80
N ALA A 26 17.59 9.48 -10.97
CA ALA A 26 17.48 8.16 -11.60
C ALA A 26 18.35 7.11 -10.90
N ASP A 27 19.40 7.51 -10.18
CA ASP A 27 20.22 6.57 -9.42
C ASP A 27 19.44 6.06 -8.18
N ALA A 28 19.16 4.75 -8.17
CA ALA A 28 18.48 4.08 -7.08
C ALA A 28 19.17 4.27 -5.71
N ARG A 29 20.48 4.53 -5.68
CA ARG A 29 21.24 4.71 -4.43
C ARG A 29 21.02 6.07 -3.77
N SER A 30 20.73 7.11 -4.56
CA SER A 30 20.44 8.46 -4.09
C SER A 30 18.93 8.74 -4.00
N ASN A 31 18.10 7.84 -4.53
CA ASN A 31 16.65 7.98 -4.55
C ASN A 31 15.96 7.32 -3.34
N ALA A 32 14.96 7.98 -2.77
CA ALA A 32 14.22 7.47 -1.62
C ALA A 32 13.12 6.44 -1.98
N ALA A 33 12.68 6.36 -3.24
CA ALA A 33 11.59 5.47 -3.65
C ALA A 33 11.91 3.98 -3.43
N PRO A 34 13.08 3.45 -3.85
CA PRO A 34 13.40 2.02 -3.65
C PRO A 34 13.42 1.61 -2.19
N VAL A 35 14.08 2.38 -1.32
CA VAL A 35 14.12 2.06 0.12
C VAL A 35 12.75 2.19 0.76
N THR A 36 11.94 3.17 0.36
CA THR A 36 10.60 3.35 0.93
C THR A 36 9.67 2.20 0.56
N VAL A 37 9.67 1.76 -0.71
CA VAL A 37 8.82 0.66 -1.16
C VAL A 37 9.31 -0.68 -0.61
N TRP A 38 10.57 -1.03 -0.86
CA TRP A 38 11.07 -2.38 -0.59
C TRP A 38 11.45 -2.61 0.87
N VAL A 39 11.99 -1.59 1.54
CA VAL A 39 12.44 -1.75 2.93
C VAL A 39 11.37 -1.25 3.89
N LEU A 40 10.91 -0.01 3.75
CA LEU A 40 9.99 0.55 4.75
C LEU A 40 8.58 -0.07 4.64
N ALA A 41 8.00 -0.10 3.44
CA ALA A 41 6.63 -0.59 3.26
C ALA A 41 6.57 -2.12 3.17
N TRP A 42 7.43 -2.76 2.37
CA TRP A 42 7.33 -4.19 2.13
C TRP A 42 8.00 -5.04 3.20
N LEU A 43 9.17 -4.64 3.70
CA LEU A 43 9.86 -5.39 4.76
C LEU A 43 9.36 -4.97 6.16
N LEU A 44 9.54 -3.71 6.55
CA LEU A 44 9.32 -3.31 7.95
C LEU A 44 7.85 -3.39 8.38
N VAL A 45 6.90 -2.93 7.56
CA VAL A 45 5.49 -2.90 7.97
C VAL A 45 4.95 -4.31 8.25
N PRO A 46 5.14 -5.33 7.39
CA PRO A 46 4.81 -6.73 7.70
C PRO A 46 5.48 -7.29 8.95
N PHE A 47 6.78 -7.08 9.11
CA PHE A 47 7.52 -7.60 10.27
C PHE A 47 7.07 -6.98 11.59
N LEU A 48 6.91 -5.65 11.62
CA LEU A 48 6.37 -4.96 12.78
C LEU A 48 4.91 -5.36 13.03
N GLY A 49 4.14 -5.60 11.97
CA GLY A 49 2.76 -6.04 12.07
C GLY A 49 2.60 -7.43 12.69
N ALA A 50 3.56 -8.33 12.44
CA ALA A 50 3.63 -9.64 13.08
C ALA A 50 4.01 -9.56 14.57
N ILE A 51 4.55 -8.45 15.06
CA ILE A 51 4.93 -8.26 16.47
C ILE A 51 3.87 -7.47 17.24
N PHE A 52 3.34 -6.40 16.63
CA PHE A 52 2.51 -5.39 17.28
C PHE A 52 1.06 -5.34 16.76
N GLY A 53 0.68 -6.23 15.84
CA GLY A 53 -0.65 -6.25 15.24
C GLY A 53 -0.81 -5.33 14.02
N ASN A 54 -2.04 -4.96 13.66
CA ASN A 54 -2.34 -4.35 12.35
C ASN A 54 -1.95 -2.85 12.21
N LEU A 55 -0.65 -2.57 12.14
CA LEU A 55 -0.08 -1.23 11.94
C LEU A 55 -0.51 -0.61 10.60
N TRP A 56 -0.65 -1.43 9.56
CA TRP A 56 -1.00 -0.95 8.23
C TRP A 56 -2.35 -0.25 8.21
N SER A 57 -3.34 -0.72 8.98
CA SER A 57 -4.67 -0.07 9.04
C SER A 57 -4.63 1.42 9.42
N ALA A 58 -3.63 1.85 10.21
CA ALA A 58 -3.45 3.23 10.60
C ALA A 58 -2.60 4.03 9.60
N LEU A 59 -1.66 3.38 8.92
CA LEU A 59 -0.74 3.98 7.95
C LEU A 59 -1.26 3.96 6.50
N ASN A 60 -2.35 3.25 6.22
CA ASN A 60 -2.79 3.01 4.85
C ASN A 60 -3.16 4.35 4.15
N PRO A 61 -2.37 4.80 3.15
CA PRO A 61 -2.60 6.07 2.49
C PRO A 61 -3.88 6.04 1.67
N TRP A 62 -4.21 4.91 1.05
CA TRP A 62 -5.37 4.78 0.18
C TRP A 62 -6.67 4.76 0.99
N ALA A 63 -6.68 4.10 2.15
CA ALA A 63 -7.79 4.19 3.09
C ALA A 63 -8.01 5.64 3.57
N THR A 64 -6.91 6.36 3.86
CA THR A 64 -6.94 7.75 4.31
C THR A 64 -7.51 8.67 3.23
N LEU A 65 -7.03 8.53 1.99
CA LEU A 65 -7.50 9.31 0.84
C LEU A 65 -8.98 9.02 0.53
N GLY A 66 -9.37 7.75 0.44
CA GLY A 66 -10.75 7.36 0.15
C GLY A 66 -11.76 7.87 1.17
N ARG A 67 -11.43 7.77 2.47
CA ARG A 67 -12.24 8.35 3.55
C ARG A 67 -12.26 9.87 3.52
N GLY A 68 -11.13 10.52 3.22
CA GLY A 68 -11.04 11.97 3.05
C GLY A 68 -11.91 12.49 1.89
N MET A 69 -12.10 11.69 0.85
CA MET A 69 -13.02 11.97 -0.26
C MET A 69 -14.48 11.61 0.03
N GLY A 70 -14.78 11.05 1.20
CA GLY A 70 -16.14 10.66 1.59
C GLY A 70 -16.64 9.38 0.91
N TRP A 71 -15.78 8.59 0.28
CA TRP A 71 -16.15 7.33 -0.37
C TRP A 71 -16.26 6.20 0.66
N LEU A 72 -17.15 6.37 1.63
CA LEU A 72 -17.42 5.37 2.67
C LEU A 72 -18.27 4.24 2.08
N GLY A 73 -18.12 3.03 2.60
CA GLY A 73 -18.94 1.89 2.18
C GLY A 73 -18.98 0.82 3.24
N GLU A 74 -19.85 -0.18 3.06
CA GLU A 74 -20.01 -1.24 4.04
C GLU A 74 -18.82 -2.22 4.02
N PRO A 75 -18.16 -2.44 5.16
CA PRO A 75 -17.07 -3.40 5.26
C PRO A 75 -17.59 -4.82 4.98
N GLY A 76 -16.84 -5.57 4.18
CA GLY A 76 -17.17 -6.95 3.84
C GLY A 76 -16.48 -7.39 2.54
N PRO A 77 -16.34 -8.70 2.29
CA PRO A 77 -15.80 -9.18 1.03
C PRO A 77 -16.76 -8.81 -0.11
N GLY A 78 -16.24 -8.17 -1.15
CA GLY A 78 -17.01 -7.94 -2.39
C GLY A 78 -17.34 -9.27 -3.10
N PRO A 79 -18.08 -9.21 -4.23
CA PRO A 79 -18.47 -10.41 -4.98
C PRO A 79 -17.26 -11.24 -5.48
N TRP A 80 -16.09 -10.61 -5.58
CA TRP A 80 -14.83 -11.24 -6.00
C TRP A 80 -13.95 -11.72 -4.83
N GLY A 81 -14.42 -11.59 -3.59
CA GLY A 81 -13.64 -11.89 -2.40
C GLY A 81 -12.31 -11.12 -2.38
N VAL A 82 -11.20 -11.85 -2.17
CA VAL A 82 -9.83 -11.30 -2.14
C VAL A 82 -9.06 -11.53 -3.45
N LEU A 83 -9.71 -12.02 -4.52
CA LEU A 83 -9.04 -12.25 -5.80
C LEU A 83 -8.38 -10.98 -6.38
N PRO A 84 -9.00 -9.78 -6.30
CA PRO A 84 -8.35 -8.56 -6.78
C PRO A 84 -7.06 -8.25 -6.01
N ALA A 85 -7.08 -8.39 -4.67
CA ALA A 85 -5.89 -8.28 -3.83
C ALA A 85 -4.82 -9.33 -4.18
N ALA A 86 -5.21 -10.58 -4.45
CA ALA A 86 -4.27 -11.62 -4.86
C ALA A 86 -3.60 -11.31 -6.20
N ALA A 87 -4.35 -10.80 -7.18
CA ALA A 87 -3.79 -10.36 -8.45
C ALA A 87 -2.80 -9.20 -8.28
N ALA A 88 -3.12 -8.22 -7.42
CA ALA A 88 -2.22 -7.13 -7.08
C ALA A 88 -0.95 -7.61 -6.37
N PHE A 89 -1.07 -8.59 -5.46
CA PHE A 89 0.07 -9.23 -4.79
C PHE A 89 1.00 -9.93 -5.78
N ILE A 90 0.45 -10.67 -6.74
CA ILE A 90 1.23 -11.35 -7.78
C ILE A 90 1.96 -10.33 -8.65
N ALA A 91 1.28 -9.26 -9.07
CA ALA A 91 1.91 -8.20 -9.85
C ALA A 91 3.05 -7.52 -9.08
N PHE A 92 2.83 -7.23 -7.79
CA PHE A 92 3.83 -6.62 -6.90
C PHE A 92 5.07 -7.52 -6.71
N THR A 93 4.86 -8.80 -6.40
CA THR A 93 5.97 -9.75 -6.18
C THR A 93 6.67 -10.13 -7.49
N TRP A 94 5.98 -10.12 -8.63
CA TRP A 94 6.63 -10.24 -9.93
C TRP A 94 7.54 -9.04 -10.22
N LEU A 95 7.07 -7.82 -9.90
CA LEU A 95 7.88 -6.61 -10.02
C LEU A 95 9.12 -6.69 -9.13
N GLU A 96 9.00 -7.24 -7.92
CA GLU A 96 10.11 -7.41 -6.99
C GLU A 96 11.15 -8.44 -7.48
N LEU A 97 10.67 -9.63 -7.87
CA LEU A 97 11.50 -10.83 -8.01
C LEU A 97 11.93 -11.13 -9.44
N VAL A 98 11.16 -10.68 -10.43
CA VAL A 98 11.36 -11.08 -11.83
C VAL A 98 11.73 -9.90 -12.71
N TYR A 99 11.20 -8.71 -12.43
CA TYR A 99 11.46 -7.54 -13.26
C TYR A 99 12.94 -7.08 -13.14
N PRO A 100 13.69 -6.94 -14.25
CA PRO A 100 15.13 -6.63 -14.19
C PRO A 100 15.47 -5.30 -13.52
N GLU A 101 14.58 -4.31 -13.65
CA GLU A 101 14.77 -2.95 -13.13
C GLU A 101 13.88 -2.69 -11.90
N SER A 102 13.73 -3.68 -11.01
CA SER A 102 12.87 -3.58 -9.82
C SER A 102 13.28 -2.47 -8.83
N ALA A 103 14.54 -2.03 -8.89
CA ALA A 103 15.05 -0.92 -8.09
C ALA A 103 15.04 0.43 -8.83
N ASP A 104 14.64 0.48 -10.12
CA ASP A 104 14.56 1.74 -10.85
C ASP A 104 13.50 2.67 -10.23
N PRO A 105 13.87 3.90 -9.83
CA PRO A 105 12.93 4.82 -9.18
C PRO A 105 11.70 5.13 -10.04
N ARG A 106 11.87 5.25 -11.35
CA ARG A 106 10.76 5.60 -12.25
C ARG A 106 9.75 4.48 -12.35
N THR A 107 10.22 3.25 -12.45
CA THR A 107 9.41 2.04 -12.40
C THR A 107 8.58 1.98 -11.12
N LEU A 108 9.20 2.23 -9.96
CA LEU A 108 8.50 2.25 -8.68
C LEU A 108 7.49 3.39 -8.56
N GLY A 109 7.85 4.58 -9.04
CA GLY A 109 6.92 5.72 -9.09
C GLY A 109 5.70 5.42 -9.95
N LEU A 110 5.89 4.81 -11.13
CA LEU A 110 4.80 4.40 -12.01
C LEU A 110 3.96 3.27 -11.40
N ALA A 111 4.59 2.27 -10.79
CA ALA A 111 3.89 1.19 -10.10
C ALA A 111 3.03 1.73 -8.94
N ALA A 112 3.59 2.63 -8.12
CA ALA A 112 2.86 3.29 -7.04
C ALA A 112 1.69 4.14 -7.56
N LEU A 113 1.87 4.84 -8.69
CA LEU A 113 0.82 5.63 -9.32
C LEU A 113 -0.32 4.74 -9.85
N VAL A 114 0.01 3.68 -10.58
CA VAL A 114 -0.95 2.69 -11.09
C VAL A 114 -1.70 2.03 -9.95
N TYR A 115 -0.99 1.61 -8.91
CA TYR A 115 -1.60 0.96 -7.76
C TYR A 115 -2.52 1.90 -6.97
N THR A 116 -2.12 3.18 -6.85
CA THR A 116 -2.96 4.23 -6.26
C THR A 116 -4.23 4.44 -7.09
N GLY A 117 -4.12 4.59 -8.41
CA GLY A 117 -5.27 4.72 -9.30
C GLY A 117 -6.21 3.52 -9.20
N TYR A 118 -5.66 2.31 -9.16
CA TYR A 118 -6.41 1.08 -8.94
C TYR A 118 -7.20 1.08 -7.63
N LEU A 119 -6.58 1.41 -6.50
CA LEU A 119 -7.26 1.41 -5.20
C LEU A 119 -8.27 2.56 -5.05
N LEU A 120 -7.99 3.72 -5.62
CA LEU A 120 -8.95 4.83 -5.64
C LEU A 120 -10.16 4.50 -6.51
N LEU A 121 -9.97 3.86 -7.65
CA LEU A 121 -11.06 3.39 -8.50
C LEU A 121 -11.94 2.37 -7.76
N TRP A 122 -11.34 1.40 -7.06
CA TRP A 122 -12.09 0.46 -6.23
C TRP A 122 -12.83 1.15 -5.09
N SER A 123 -12.17 2.08 -4.40
CA SER A 123 -12.78 2.83 -3.29
C SER A 123 -13.95 3.68 -3.76
N TRP A 124 -13.86 4.29 -4.95
CA TRP A 124 -14.95 5.05 -5.55
C TRP A 124 -16.14 4.17 -5.96
N ARG A 125 -15.91 2.95 -6.44
CA ARG A 125 -16.98 2.04 -6.92
C ARG A 125 -17.69 1.28 -5.79
N GLU A 126 -16.93 0.81 -4.81
CA GLU A 126 -17.39 -0.16 -3.81
C GLU A 126 -17.35 0.40 -2.37
N GLY A 127 -16.82 1.61 -2.20
CA GLY A 127 -16.51 2.20 -0.91
C GLY A 127 -15.15 1.76 -0.37
N THR A 128 -14.51 2.67 0.36
CA THR A 128 -13.12 2.54 0.84
C THR A 128 -12.95 1.32 1.74
N ASP A 129 -13.86 1.11 2.71
CA ASP A 129 -13.73 0.01 3.65
C ASP A 129 -13.83 -1.36 2.96
N ARG A 130 -14.68 -1.50 1.94
CA ARG A 130 -14.75 -2.72 1.12
C ARG A 130 -13.53 -2.88 0.21
N ALA A 131 -13.08 -1.79 -0.40
CA ALA A 131 -11.92 -1.79 -1.29
C ALA A 131 -10.65 -2.26 -0.56
N MET A 132 -10.39 -1.76 0.65
CA MET A 132 -9.19 -2.17 1.41
C MET A 132 -9.20 -3.67 1.76
N VAL A 133 -10.37 -4.27 2.00
CA VAL A 133 -10.43 -5.70 2.38
C VAL A 133 -10.45 -6.66 1.21
N SER A 134 -10.71 -6.16 -0.01
CA SER A 134 -10.90 -6.99 -1.22
C SER A 134 -9.82 -6.75 -2.29
N ALA A 135 -9.29 -5.53 -2.38
CA ALA A 135 -8.39 -5.08 -3.45
C ALA A 135 -7.01 -4.64 -2.96
N ASP A 136 -6.88 -4.15 -1.72
CA ASP A 136 -5.57 -3.83 -1.15
C ASP A 136 -4.85 -5.09 -0.68
N PHE A 137 -3.80 -5.47 -1.42
CA PHE A 137 -3.03 -6.66 -1.11
C PHE A 137 -2.28 -6.54 0.21
N LEU A 138 -1.81 -5.35 0.57
CA LEU A 138 -1.04 -5.16 1.79
C LEU A 138 -1.96 -5.28 3.00
N THR A 139 -3.21 -4.78 2.90
CA THR A 139 -4.24 -5.00 3.93
C THR A 139 -4.56 -6.48 4.09
N VAL A 140 -4.77 -7.21 3.00
CA VAL A 140 -5.07 -8.66 3.08
C VAL A 140 -3.89 -9.44 3.64
N TYR A 141 -2.68 -9.15 3.17
CA TYR A 141 -1.44 -9.78 3.63
C TYR A 141 -1.18 -9.52 5.12
N GLN A 142 -1.35 -8.28 5.57
CA GLN A 142 -1.15 -7.89 6.97
C GLN A 142 -2.15 -8.52 7.93
N ARG A 143 -3.39 -8.73 7.50
CA ARG A 143 -4.37 -9.44 8.33
C ARG A 143 -3.91 -10.85 8.66
N LEU A 144 -3.30 -11.54 7.70
CA LEU A 144 -2.75 -12.88 7.93
C LEU A 144 -1.58 -12.84 8.92
N LEU A 145 -0.66 -11.89 8.77
CA LEU A 145 0.52 -11.78 9.63
C LEU A 145 0.19 -11.31 11.05
N SER A 146 -0.68 -10.30 11.17
CA SER A 146 -1.12 -9.78 12.46
C SER A 146 -1.91 -10.81 13.28
N GLY A 147 -2.47 -11.84 12.64
CA GLY A 147 -3.12 -12.96 13.34
C GLY A 147 -2.15 -13.84 14.14
N ILE A 148 -0.84 -13.72 13.91
CA ILE A 148 0.22 -14.44 14.62
C ILE A 148 0.81 -13.55 15.74
N ALA A 149 0.42 -12.27 15.83
CA ALA A 149 0.99 -11.33 16.77
C ALA A 149 0.70 -11.76 18.23
N PRO A 150 1.72 -11.75 19.11
CA PRO A 150 1.54 -12.08 20.52
C PRO A 150 0.94 -10.93 21.33
N LEU A 151 0.97 -9.70 20.78
CA LEU A 151 0.45 -8.46 21.34
C LEU A 151 -0.73 -7.97 20.50
#